data_AF-A0A3B8N996-F1
#
_entry.id   AF-A0A3B8N996-F1
#
_cell.length_a   1.000
_cell.length_b   1.000
_cell.length_c   1.000
_cell.angle_alpha   90.00
_cell.angle_beta   90.00
_cell.angle_gamma   90.00
#
_symmetry.space_group_name_H-M   'P 1'
#
loop_
_entity.id
_entity.type
_entity.pdbx_description
1 polymer ?
#
loop_
_entity_poly.entity_id
_entity_poly.type
_entity_poly.pdbx_seq_one_letter_code
_entity_poly.pdbx_strand_id
1 'polypeptide(L)'
;GFRPSLDKGAGSLTFSLADGRFKDFCEKANEAESDEPFVFIIDEFNRGNVAKIFGELMYLLEYRQKGESITLPYSGKSFFVPENVYIIGTMNTADRSLAIMDFALRRRFAFLRFDPDYEVLRVFLNKLDKADLADHLLKMLDTVNNKIPDKDFRIGISYFMKRNLDIKLAERVWKFEIEPYLEELFHNDQNLVKGLTWEHLNRNV
;
A
#
# COMPACT_ATOMS: atom_id res chain seq x y z
N GLY A 1 -16.38 11.82 -15.43
CA GLY A 1 -17.73 11.49 -14.94
C GLY A 1 -18.49 12.77 -14.61
N PHE A 2 -19.83 12.73 -14.57
CA PHE A 2 -20.62 13.91 -14.24
C PHE A 2 -20.42 14.31 -12.77
N ARG A 3 -20.18 15.61 -12.54
CA ARG A 3 -20.05 16.21 -11.21
C ARG A 3 -21.03 17.38 -11.11
N PRO A 4 -21.66 17.58 -9.94
CA PRO A 4 -22.49 18.74 -9.71
C PRO A 4 -21.65 20.02 -9.78
N SER A 5 -22.20 21.06 -10.41
CA SER A 5 -21.64 22.40 -10.52
C SER A 5 -22.74 23.43 -10.25
N LEU A 6 -22.43 24.45 -9.46
CA LEU A 6 -23.34 25.55 -9.18
C LEU A 6 -23.25 26.56 -10.32
N ASP A 7 -24.35 26.79 -11.02
CA ASP A 7 -24.43 27.89 -11.96
C ASP A 7 -24.53 29.21 -11.17
N LYS A 8 -23.45 30.01 -11.23
CA LYS A 8 -23.31 31.27 -10.48
C LYS A 8 -24.35 32.32 -10.90
N GLY A 9 -25.02 32.15 -12.03
CA GLY A 9 -26.05 33.08 -12.53
C GLY A 9 -27.49 32.73 -12.13
N ALA A 10 -27.82 31.45 -11.96
CA ALA A 10 -29.21 30.98 -11.85
C ALA A 10 -29.56 30.29 -10.53
N GLY A 11 -28.57 30.03 -9.65
CA GLY A 11 -28.80 29.29 -8.41
C GLY A 11 -29.27 27.84 -8.62
N SER A 12 -29.14 27.32 -9.85
CA SER A 12 -29.56 25.98 -10.24
C SER A 12 -28.37 25.01 -10.22
N LEU A 13 -28.65 23.76 -9.82
CA LEU A 13 -27.69 22.67 -9.84
C LEU A 13 -27.56 22.14 -11.28
N THR A 14 -26.37 22.25 -11.86
CA THR A 14 -26.05 21.66 -13.17
C THR A 14 -25.09 20.49 -13.00
N PHE A 15 -25.06 19.58 -13.97
CA PHE A 15 -24.09 18.49 -13.99
C PHE A 15 -23.14 18.68 -15.17
N SER A 16 -21.87 18.92 -14.87
CA SER A 16 -20.82 19.04 -15.88
C SER A 16 -19.95 17.78 -15.88
N LEU A 17 -19.50 17.38 -17.06
CA LEU A 17 -18.52 16.32 -17.15
C LEU A 17 -17.17 16.82 -16.61
N ALA A 18 -16.60 16.11 -15.64
CA ALA A 18 -15.27 16.39 -15.11
C ALA A 18 -14.39 15.15 -15.25
N ASP A 19 -13.14 15.40 -15.61
CA ASP A 19 -12.14 14.35 -15.78
C ASP A 19 -11.65 13.81 -14.44
N GLY A 20 -11.19 12.56 -14.47
CA GLY A 20 -10.67 11.87 -13.30
C GLY A 20 -9.17 12.06 -13.17
N ARG A 21 -8.63 11.84 -11.96
CA ARG A 21 -7.20 12.03 -11.66
C ARG A 21 -6.27 11.31 -12.63
N PHE A 22 -6.61 10.07 -13.01
CA PHE A 22 -5.77 9.29 -13.92
C PHE A 22 -5.81 9.83 -15.36
N LYS A 23 -6.98 10.34 -15.81
CA LYS A 23 -7.10 10.96 -17.12
C LYS A 23 -6.29 12.26 -17.19
N ASP A 24 -6.48 13.15 -16.21
CA ASP A 24 -5.71 14.40 -16.10
C ASP A 24 -4.19 14.12 -16.07
N PHE A 25 -3.79 13.03 -15.40
CA PHE A 25 -2.39 12.62 -15.32
C PHE A 25 -1.85 12.16 -16.67
N CYS A 26 -2.60 11.35 -17.42
CA CYS A 26 -2.21 10.91 -18.76
C CYS A 26 -2.15 12.07 -19.75
N GLU A 27 -3.07 13.04 -19.66
CA GLU A 27 -3.05 14.24 -20.50
C GLU A 27 -1.79 15.07 -20.23
N LYS A 28 -1.43 15.28 -18.97
CA LYS A 28 -0.17 15.96 -18.59
C LYS A 28 1.07 15.22 -19.07
N ALA A 29 1.09 13.88 -18.96
CA ALA A 29 2.20 13.07 -19.44
C ALA A 29 2.37 13.19 -20.96
N ASN A 30 1.27 13.30 -21.70
CA ASN A 30 1.29 13.50 -23.15
C ASN A 30 1.71 14.92 -23.55
N GLU A 31 1.21 15.94 -22.84
CA GLU A 31 1.54 17.36 -23.07
C GLU A 31 3.00 17.70 -22.78
N ALA A 32 3.67 16.91 -21.93
CA ALA A 32 5.07 17.13 -21.57
C ALA A 32 6.05 16.87 -22.71
N GLU A 33 5.62 16.17 -23.79
CA GLU A 33 6.45 15.81 -24.95
C GLU A 33 7.83 15.25 -24.54
N SER A 34 7.84 14.42 -23.49
CA SER A 34 9.04 13.90 -22.84
C SER A 34 8.97 12.39 -22.69
N ASP A 35 10.07 11.69 -22.95
CA ASP A 35 10.21 10.26 -22.70
C ASP A 35 10.47 9.94 -21.22
N GLU A 36 10.50 10.94 -20.34
CA GLU A 36 10.69 10.73 -18.91
C GLU A 36 9.53 9.93 -18.28
N PRO A 37 9.82 9.03 -17.33
CA PRO A 37 8.77 8.26 -16.65
C PRO A 37 7.79 9.13 -15.84
N PHE A 38 6.51 9.01 -16.14
CA PHE A 38 5.40 9.55 -15.36
C PHE A 38 4.83 8.48 -14.43
N VAL A 39 5.06 8.59 -13.12
CA VAL A 39 4.63 7.57 -12.15
C VAL A 39 3.33 7.96 -11.44
N PHE A 40 2.28 7.17 -11.63
CA PHE A 40 1.01 7.29 -10.92
C PHE A 40 0.95 6.29 -9.76
N ILE A 41 1.09 6.79 -8.53
CA ILE A 41 1.08 5.97 -7.31
C ILE A 41 -0.33 5.87 -6.76
N ILE A 42 -0.80 4.64 -6.54
CA ILE A 42 -2.09 4.34 -5.90
C ILE A 42 -1.80 3.61 -4.59
N ASP A 43 -1.97 4.33 -3.49
CA ASP A 43 -1.82 3.75 -2.17
C ASP A 43 -3.04 2.90 -1.81
N GLU A 44 -2.84 1.80 -1.08
CA GLU A 44 -3.91 0.93 -0.60
C GLU A 44 -4.83 0.44 -1.74
N PHE A 45 -4.21 -0.03 -2.81
CA PHE A 45 -4.84 -0.39 -4.08
C PHE A 45 -5.97 -1.40 -3.93
N ASN A 46 -5.87 -2.33 -2.96
CA ASN A 46 -6.88 -3.34 -2.66
C ASN A 46 -8.11 -2.82 -1.90
N ARG A 47 -8.13 -1.57 -1.42
CA ARG A 47 -9.27 -1.02 -0.66
C ARG A 47 -10.43 -0.57 -1.54
N GLY A 48 -10.22 -0.48 -2.85
CA GLY A 48 -11.26 -0.17 -3.83
C GLY A 48 -11.67 -1.40 -4.64
N ASN A 49 -12.86 -1.34 -5.25
CA ASN A 49 -13.20 -2.28 -6.33
C ASN A 49 -12.39 -1.89 -7.58
N VAL A 50 -11.16 -2.40 -7.65
CA VAL A 50 -10.19 -2.08 -8.69
C VAL A 50 -10.77 -2.36 -10.08
N ALA A 51 -11.45 -3.49 -10.27
CA ALA A 51 -12.04 -3.84 -11.55
C ALA A 51 -13.07 -2.78 -12.02
N LYS A 52 -13.90 -2.28 -11.10
CA LYS A 52 -14.86 -1.21 -11.38
C LYS A 52 -14.20 0.16 -11.58
N ILE A 53 -13.13 0.45 -10.84
CA ILE A 53 -12.39 1.72 -10.95
C ILE A 53 -11.66 1.80 -12.28
N PHE A 54 -10.98 0.72 -12.68
CA PHE A 54 -10.23 0.68 -13.93
C PHE A 54 -11.16 0.51 -15.12
N GLY A 55 -12.23 -0.29 -15.02
CA GLY A 55 -13.22 -0.42 -16.10
C GLY A 55 -12.54 -0.73 -17.44
N GLU A 56 -12.74 0.15 -18.43
CA GLU A 56 -12.13 0.01 -19.76
C GLU A 56 -10.60 0.27 -19.79
N LEU A 57 -10.04 0.93 -18.77
CA LEU A 57 -8.58 1.11 -18.66
C LEU A 57 -7.82 -0.21 -18.61
N MET A 58 -8.48 -1.29 -18.15
CA MET A 58 -7.91 -2.64 -18.15
C MET A 58 -7.43 -3.08 -19.53
N TYR A 59 -8.15 -2.69 -20.58
CA TYR A 59 -7.77 -2.93 -21.96
C TYR A 59 -6.49 -2.16 -22.31
N LEU A 60 -6.46 -0.87 -22.00
CA LEU A 60 -5.31 -0.01 -22.29
C LEU A 60 -4.04 -0.43 -21.53
N LEU A 61 -4.16 -0.92 -20.29
CA LEU A 61 -3.00 -1.43 -19.55
C LEU A 61 -2.34 -2.64 -20.23
N GLU A 62 -3.11 -3.43 -20.97
CA GLU A 62 -2.62 -4.60 -21.69
C GLU A 62 -2.07 -4.24 -23.10
N TYR A 63 -2.72 -3.32 -23.80
CA TYR A 63 -2.43 -3.03 -25.22
C TYR A 63 -1.80 -1.65 -25.50
N ARG A 64 -1.37 -0.91 -24.48
CA ARG A 64 -0.78 0.44 -24.64
C ARG A 64 0.36 0.55 -25.66
N GLN A 65 1.19 -0.49 -25.80
CA GLN A 65 2.34 -0.49 -26.72
C GLN A 65 1.97 -0.58 -28.21
N LYS A 66 0.67 -0.67 -28.52
CA LYS A 66 0.15 -0.69 -29.89
C LYS A 66 -0.45 0.64 -30.33
N GLY A 67 -0.30 1.70 -29.53
CA GLY A 67 -0.92 3.01 -29.79
C GLY A 67 -2.45 2.95 -29.74
N GLU A 68 -3.01 1.97 -29.02
CA GLU A 68 -4.45 1.76 -28.97
C GLU A 68 -5.13 2.78 -28.06
N SER A 69 -6.34 3.18 -28.44
CA SER A 69 -7.19 4.10 -27.71
C SER A 69 -8.59 3.54 -27.54
N ILE A 70 -9.27 3.88 -26.45
CA ILE A 70 -10.69 3.57 -26.23
C ILE A 70 -11.52 4.85 -26.37
N THR A 71 -12.79 4.68 -26.73
CA THR A 71 -13.77 5.77 -26.64
C THR A 71 -14.40 5.80 -25.25
N LEU A 72 -14.25 6.92 -24.54
CA LEU A 72 -14.79 7.07 -23.19
C LEU A 72 -16.33 7.16 -23.23
N PRO A 73 -17.06 6.39 -22.39
CA PRO A 73 -18.51 6.27 -22.50
C PRO A 73 -19.28 7.56 -22.18
N TYR A 74 -18.74 8.41 -21.30
CA TYR A 74 -19.42 9.65 -20.90
C TYR A 74 -19.09 10.84 -21.79
N SER A 75 -17.88 10.90 -22.36
CA SER A 75 -17.42 12.05 -23.13
C SER A 75 -17.48 11.84 -24.64
N GLY A 76 -17.50 10.59 -25.09
CA GLY A 76 -17.33 10.22 -26.50
C GLY A 76 -15.92 10.51 -27.05
N LYS A 77 -14.98 10.98 -26.22
CA LYS A 77 -13.61 11.31 -26.64
C LYS A 77 -12.75 10.05 -26.65
N SER A 78 -11.79 10.01 -27.56
CA SER A 78 -10.72 9.01 -27.54
C SER A 78 -9.79 9.26 -26.36
N PHE A 79 -9.34 8.17 -25.73
CA PHE A 79 -8.42 8.17 -24.61
C PHE A 79 -7.42 7.02 -24.75
N PHE A 80 -6.14 7.30 -24.49
CA PHE A 80 -5.06 6.31 -24.45
C PHE A 80 -4.19 6.56 -23.22
N VAL A 81 -3.42 5.55 -22.80
CA VAL A 81 -2.42 5.68 -21.73
C VAL A 81 -1.05 5.82 -22.38
N PRO A 82 -0.33 6.94 -22.20
CA PRO A 82 1.02 7.11 -22.74
C PRO A 82 1.99 6.02 -22.27
N GLU A 83 2.95 5.64 -23.12
CA GLU A 83 3.88 4.55 -22.82
C GLU A 83 4.82 4.85 -21.65
N ASN A 84 5.18 6.12 -21.47
CA ASN A 84 5.98 6.64 -20.37
C ASN A 84 5.21 6.72 -19.03
N VAL A 85 3.92 6.37 -18.99
CA VAL A 85 3.14 6.32 -17.75
C VAL A 85 3.31 4.96 -17.06
N TYR A 86 3.69 4.97 -15.79
CA TYR A 86 3.83 3.78 -14.94
C TYR A 86 2.84 3.86 -13.78
N ILE A 87 2.16 2.76 -13.47
CA ILE A 87 1.25 2.68 -12.33
C ILE A 87 1.90 1.81 -11.26
N ILE A 88 2.07 2.37 -10.06
CA ILE A 88 2.58 1.65 -8.89
C ILE A 88 1.47 1.61 -7.85
N GLY A 89 0.98 0.41 -7.55
CA GLY A 89 0.03 0.17 -6.47
C GLY A 89 0.76 -0.34 -5.23
N THR A 90 0.45 0.20 -4.06
CA THR A 90 0.80 -0.44 -2.78
C THR A 90 -0.40 -1.28 -2.32
N MET A 91 -0.13 -2.35 -1.58
CA MET A 91 -1.18 -3.23 -1.08
C MET A 91 -0.81 -3.72 0.32
N ASN A 92 -1.72 -3.55 1.27
CA ASN A 92 -1.64 -4.27 2.52
C ASN A 92 -2.23 -5.67 2.33
N THR A 93 -1.38 -6.70 2.38
CA THR A 93 -1.78 -8.11 2.18
C THR A 93 -2.55 -8.69 3.36
N ALA A 94 -2.45 -8.09 4.56
CA ALA A 94 -3.21 -8.52 5.73
C ALA A 94 -4.72 -8.22 5.59
N ASP A 95 -5.09 -7.23 4.77
CA ASP A 95 -6.47 -6.80 4.54
C ASP A 95 -7.20 -7.75 3.56
N ARG A 96 -7.54 -8.95 4.04
CA ARG A 96 -8.22 -10.00 3.26
C ARG A 96 -9.67 -9.66 2.86
N SER A 97 -10.29 -8.68 3.48
CA SER A 97 -11.71 -8.35 3.33
C SER A 97 -12.05 -7.46 2.12
N LEU A 98 -11.06 -6.80 1.50
CA LEU A 98 -11.34 -5.63 0.65
C LEU A 98 -11.22 -5.82 -0.86
N ALA A 99 -10.49 -6.81 -1.38
CA ALA A 99 -10.63 -7.25 -2.76
C ALA A 99 -9.81 -8.52 -2.98
N ILE A 100 -10.47 -9.61 -3.36
CA ILE A 100 -9.76 -10.63 -4.14
C ILE A 100 -9.41 -9.93 -5.45
N MET A 101 -8.13 -9.58 -5.65
CA MET A 101 -7.69 -9.12 -6.96
C MET A 101 -7.99 -10.21 -7.98
N ASP A 102 -8.93 -9.93 -8.87
CA ASP A 102 -9.31 -10.83 -9.95
C ASP A 102 -8.08 -11.21 -10.79
N PHE A 103 -8.07 -12.43 -11.32
CA PHE A 103 -7.04 -12.94 -12.22
C PHE A 103 -6.80 -12.02 -13.42
N ALA A 104 -7.83 -11.29 -13.86
CA ALA A 104 -7.69 -10.28 -14.90
C ALA A 104 -6.72 -9.15 -14.51
N LEU A 105 -6.77 -8.65 -13.28
CA LEU A 105 -5.84 -7.64 -12.78
C LEU A 105 -4.46 -8.24 -12.53
N ARG A 106 -4.41 -9.46 -11.99
CA ARG A 106 -3.13 -10.12 -11.71
C ARG A 106 -2.24 -10.30 -12.96
N ARG A 107 -2.86 -10.45 -14.14
CA ARG A 107 -2.14 -10.56 -15.42
C ARG A 107 -1.57 -9.24 -15.94
N ARG A 108 -2.02 -8.09 -15.43
CA ARG A 108 -1.67 -6.75 -15.92
C ARG A 108 -0.73 -5.98 -15.01
N PHE A 109 -0.51 -6.49 -13.79
CA PHE A 109 0.42 -5.92 -12.83
C PHE A 109 1.52 -6.93 -12.50
N ALA A 110 2.75 -6.43 -12.34
CA ALA A 110 3.81 -7.20 -11.69
C ALA A 110 3.62 -7.10 -10.17
N PHE A 111 3.70 -8.23 -9.46
CA PHE A 111 3.57 -8.28 -8.01
C PHE A 111 4.93 -8.42 -7.38
N LEU A 112 5.34 -7.40 -6.63
CA LEU A 112 6.55 -7.42 -5.83
C LEU A 112 6.16 -7.51 -4.36
N ARG A 113 6.51 -8.62 -3.72
CA ARG A 113 6.28 -8.83 -2.29
C ARG A 113 7.40 -8.16 -1.50
N PHE A 114 7.03 -7.38 -0.49
CA PHE A 114 7.95 -6.80 0.48
C PHE A 114 7.72 -7.48 1.83
N ASP A 115 8.61 -8.41 2.17
CA ASP A 115 8.65 -8.99 3.53
C ASP A 115 9.44 -8.05 4.47
N PRO A 116 9.21 -8.12 5.79
CA PRO A 116 10.01 -7.36 6.76
C PRO A 116 11.50 -7.67 6.61
N ASP A 117 12.29 -6.68 6.18
CA ASP A 117 13.74 -6.81 6.03
C ASP A 117 14.46 -6.31 7.28
N TYR A 118 14.96 -7.25 8.07
CA TYR A 118 15.64 -6.97 9.33
C TYR A 118 16.95 -6.21 9.16
N GLU A 119 17.63 -6.37 8.03
CA GLU A 119 18.88 -5.64 7.76
C GLU A 119 18.62 -4.15 7.54
N VAL A 120 17.45 -3.79 6.98
CA VAL A 120 17.04 -2.38 6.86
C VAL A 120 16.90 -1.73 8.25
N LEU A 121 16.27 -2.42 9.20
CA LEU A 121 16.12 -1.90 10.57
C LEU A 121 17.47 -1.83 11.29
N ARG A 122 18.31 -2.86 11.15
CA ARG A 122 19.68 -2.90 11.67
C ARG A 122 20.48 -1.69 11.21
N VAL A 123 20.55 -1.46 9.90
CA VAL A 123 21.28 -0.34 9.31
C VAL A 123 20.71 1.00 9.76
N PHE A 124 19.38 1.13 9.83
CA PHE A 124 18.73 2.36 10.28
C PHE A 124 19.09 2.71 11.73
N LEU A 125 19.03 1.75 12.66
CA LEU A 125 19.32 1.98 14.07
C LEU A 125 20.82 2.10 14.36
N ASN A 126 21.68 1.38 13.62
CA ASN A 126 23.13 1.53 13.72
C ASN A 126 23.59 2.95 13.38
N LYS A 127 22.96 3.59 12.37
CA LYS A 127 23.22 5.01 12.02
C LYS A 127 22.81 6.00 13.12
N LEU A 128 22.07 5.54 14.13
CA LEU A 128 21.62 6.33 15.29
C LEU A 128 22.33 5.91 16.58
N ASP A 129 23.43 5.15 16.48
CA ASP A 129 24.20 4.62 17.60
C ASP A 129 23.37 3.72 18.54
N LYS A 130 22.44 2.93 17.97
CA LYS A 130 21.49 2.06 18.70
C LYS A 130 21.64 0.59 18.34
N ALA A 131 22.88 0.13 18.13
CA ALA A 131 23.16 -1.25 17.70
C ALA A 131 22.61 -2.30 18.69
N ASP A 132 22.83 -2.12 19.99
CA ASP A 132 22.36 -3.06 21.01
C ASP A 132 20.82 -3.15 21.04
N LEU A 133 20.14 -2.00 20.88
CA LEU A 133 18.68 -1.94 20.81
C LEU A 133 18.17 -2.60 19.52
N ALA A 134 18.89 -2.42 18.40
CA ALA A 134 18.56 -3.06 17.14
C ALA A 134 18.62 -4.59 17.27
N ASP A 135 19.72 -5.13 17.79
CA ASP A 135 19.89 -6.57 18.00
C ASP A 135 18.79 -7.15 18.89
N HIS A 136 18.46 -6.47 19.98
CA HIS A 136 17.40 -6.90 20.87
C HIS A 136 16.04 -6.95 20.16
N LEU A 137 15.64 -5.86 19.49
CA LEU A 137 14.35 -5.79 18.80
C LEU A 137 14.25 -6.76 17.63
N LEU A 138 15.34 -6.98 16.89
CA LEU A 138 15.38 -7.91 15.77
C LEU A 138 15.18 -9.35 16.23
N LYS A 139 15.79 -9.76 17.34
CA LYS A 139 15.53 -11.08 17.91
C LYS A 139 14.08 -11.24 18.39
N MET A 140 13.49 -10.20 18.99
CA MET A 140 12.08 -10.24 19.40
C MET A 140 11.15 -10.36 18.18
N LEU A 141 11.37 -9.53 17.15
CA LEU A 141 10.63 -9.59 15.89
C LEU A 141 10.77 -10.95 15.21
N ASP A 142 11.98 -11.50 15.14
CA ASP A 142 12.22 -12.84 14.57
C ASP A 142 11.45 -13.92 15.34
N THR A 143 11.53 -13.89 16.67
CA THR A 143 10.80 -14.83 17.54
C THR A 143 9.30 -14.78 17.30
N VAL A 144 8.71 -13.59 17.17
CA VAL A 144 7.27 -13.44 16.90
C VAL A 144 6.93 -13.87 15.47
N ASN A 145 7.63 -13.35 14.47
CA ASN A 145 7.34 -13.58 13.05
C ASN A 145 7.54 -15.05 12.63
N ASN A 146 8.38 -15.81 13.34
CA ASN A 146 8.52 -17.26 13.14
C ASN A 146 7.33 -18.06 13.70
N LYS A 147 6.55 -17.50 14.63
CA LYS A 147 5.31 -18.10 15.14
C LYS A 147 4.07 -17.73 14.33
N ILE A 148 4.15 -16.70 13.48
CA ILE A 148 3.06 -16.28 12.59
C ILE A 148 3.04 -17.19 11.35
N PRO A 149 2.02 -18.06 11.17
CA PRO A 149 2.04 -19.06 10.09
C PRO A 149 1.89 -18.44 8.71
N ASP A 150 1.03 -17.43 8.59
CA ASP A 150 0.82 -16.71 7.33
C ASP A 150 1.68 -15.46 7.30
N LYS A 151 2.60 -15.44 6.33
CA LYS A 151 3.58 -14.39 6.15
C LYS A 151 2.95 -13.01 5.91
N ASP A 152 1.72 -12.95 5.42
CA ASP A 152 1.01 -11.69 5.16
C ASP A 152 0.60 -10.96 6.45
N PHE A 153 0.63 -11.66 7.60
CA PHE A 153 0.39 -11.10 8.94
C PHE A 153 1.68 -10.87 9.74
N ARG A 154 2.86 -10.96 9.11
CA ARG A 154 4.11 -10.69 9.81
C ARG A 154 4.22 -9.22 10.20
N ILE A 155 4.79 -8.97 11.37
CA ILE A 155 5.03 -7.63 11.89
C ILE A 155 6.15 -6.96 11.08
N GLY A 156 5.85 -5.78 10.55
CA GLY A 156 6.80 -4.95 9.83
C GLY A 156 7.82 -4.25 10.74
N ILE A 157 8.98 -3.92 10.18
CA ILE A 157 10.06 -3.21 10.89
C ILE A 157 9.75 -1.73 11.17
N SER A 158 8.75 -1.15 10.48
CA SER A 158 8.44 0.29 10.50
C SER A 158 8.02 0.79 11.88
N TYR A 159 7.46 -0.09 12.73
CA TYR A 159 7.17 0.18 14.14
C TYR A 159 8.37 0.76 14.89
N PHE A 160 9.60 0.34 14.55
CA PHE A 160 10.82 0.75 15.23
C PHE A 160 11.69 1.70 14.41
N MET A 161 11.31 2.07 13.19
CA MET A 161 12.06 3.04 12.37
C MET A 161 11.82 4.49 12.81
N LYS A 162 12.15 4.81 14.07
CA LYS A 162 11.95 6.14 14.69
C LYS A 162 13.30 6.73 15.10
N ARG A 163 13.57 7.99 14.73
CA ARG A 163 14.86 8.67 15.05
C ARG A 163 15.10 8.77 16.56
N ASN A 164 14.04 9.01 17.33
CA ASN A 164 14.06 9.12 18.79
C ASN A 164 13.80 7.78 19.51
N LEU A 165 13.93 6.63 18.83
CA LEU A 165 13.70 5.33 19.47
C LEU A 165 14.62 5.13 20.66
N ASP A 166 14.06 4.79 21.81
CA ASP A 166 14.75 4.29 22.99
C ASP A 166 13.99 3.06 23.51
N ILE A 167 14.52 2.42 24.56
CA ILE A 167 13.90 1.20 25.12
C ILE A 167 12.48 1.44 25.64
N LYS A 168 12.19 2.63 26.18
CA LYS A 168 10.86 2.97 26.71
C LYS A 168 9.84 3.17 25.60
N LEU A 169 10.24 3.82 24.50
CA LEU A 169 9.41 3.97 23.32
C LEU A 169 9.20 2.62 22.63
N ALA A 170 10.22 1.78 22.55
CA ALA A 170 10.10 0.43 22.03
C ALA A 170 9.12 -0.42 22.85
N GLU A 171 9.22 -0.38 24.19
CA GLU A 171 8.25 -1.02 25.09
C GLU A 171 6.82 -0.52 24.83
N ARG A 172 6.63 0.80 24.70
CA ARG A 172 5.31 1.37 24.43
C ARG A 172 4.74 0.92 23.09
N VAL A 173 5.55 0.97 22.03
CA VAL A 173 5.14 0.48 20.70
C VAL A 173 4.76 -1.00 20.80
N TRP A 174 5.54 -1.80 21.52
CA TRP A 174 5.24 -3.20 21.70
C TRP A 174 3.91 -3.43 22.43
N LYS A 175 3.73 -2.83 23.60
CA LYS A 175 2.54 -3.03 24.46
C LYS A 175 1.25 -2.49 23.87
N PHE A 176 1.30 -1.38 23.13
CA PHE A 176 0.09 -0.68 22.69
C PHE A 176 -0.23 -0.84 21.20
N GLU A 177 0.72 -1.32 20.39
CA GLU A 177 0.49 -1.53 18.95
C GLU A 177 0.67 -3.00 18.56
N ILE A 178 1.75 -3.65 19.01
CA ILE A 178 2.07 -5.03 18.62
C ILE A 178 1.28 -6.08 19.42
N GLU A 179 1.22 -5.96 20.75
CA GLU A 179 0.50 -6.92 21.60
C GLU A 179 -1.00 -7.01 21.24
N PRO A 180 -1.74 -5.89 21.08
CA PRO A 180 -3.14 -5.96 20.67
C PRO A 180 -3.33 -6.62 19.30
N TYR A 181 -2.41 -6.38 18.36
CA TYR A 181 -2.42 -7.03 17.06
C TYR A 181 -2.22 -8.54 17.18
N LEU A 182 -1.29 -8.99 18.04
CA LEU A 182 -1.06 -10.40 18.30
C LEU A 182 -2.23 -11.06 19.04
N GLU A 183 -2.90 -10.34 19.93
CA GLU A 183 -4.12 -10.80 20.61
C GLU A 183 -5.24 -11.08 19.61
N GLU A 184 -5.43 -10.19 18.62
CA GLU A 184 -6.41 -10.40 17.54
C GLU A 184 -6.02 -11.58 16.65
N LEU A 185 -4.75 -11.63 16.22
CA LEU A 185 -4.23 -12.66 15.34
C LEU A 185 -4.30 -14.07 15.98
N PHE A 186 -3.96 -14.18 17.26
CA PHE A 186 -3.93 -15.43 18.03
C PHE A 186 -5.08 -15.50 19.05
N HIS A 187 -6.26 -14.96 18.73
CA HIS A 187 -7.42 -14.94 19.65
C HIS A 187 -7.80 -16.31 20.23
N ASN A 188 -7.50 -17.40 19.51
CA ASN A 188 -7.76 -18.78 19.94
C ASN A 188 -6.66 -19.41 20.81
N ASP A 189 -5.49 -18.78 20.96
CA ASP A 189 -4.36 -19.29 21.75
C ASP A 189 -3.77 -18.22 22.68
N GLN A 190 -4.44 -18.01 23.80
CA GLN A 190 -4.03 -17.07 24.84
C GLN A 190 -2.69 -17.43 25.50
N ASN A 191 -2.29 -18.70 25.48
CA ASN A 191 -1.00 -19.11 26.06
C ASN A 191 0.15 -18.69 25.16
N LEU A 192 -0.02 -18.82 23.84
CA LEU A 192 0.92 -18.31 22.87
C LEU A 192 1.11 -16.80 23.02
N VAL A 193 0.02 -16.03 23.11
CA VAL A 193 0.07 -14.55 23.27
C VAL A 193 0.84 -14.15 24.53
N LYS A 194 0.60 -14.81 25.67
CA LYS A 194 1.34 -14.53 26.92
C LYS A 194 2.86 -14.72 26.78
N GLY A 195 3.30 -15.63 25.92
CA GLY A 195 4.70 -15.85 25.60
C GLY A 195 5.31 -14.86 24.60
N LEU A 196 4.51 -13.93 24.08
CA LEU A 196 4.91 -12.92 23.08
C LEU A 196 4.81 -11.47 23.60
N THR A 197 4.49 -11.27 24.87
CA THR A 197 4.48 -9.95 25.49
C THR A 197 5.89 -9.39 25.62
N TRP A 198 6.01 -8.06 25.68
CA TRP A 198 7.27 -7.36 25.94
C TRP A 198 7.95 -7.91 27.19
N GLU A 199 7.20 -8.06 28.28
CA GLU A 199 7.73 -8.50 29.57
C GLU A 199 8.30 -9.92 29.53
N HIS A 200 7.68 -10.80 28.74
CA HIS A 200 8.17 -12.16 28.56
C HIS A 200 9.38 -12.19 27.63
N LEU A 201 9.29 -11.58 26.45
CA LEU A 201 10.36 -11.64 25.45
C LEU A 201 11.62 -10.90 25.90
N ASN A 202 11.48 -9.73 26.54
CA ASN A 202 12.63 -8.95 27.05
C ASN A 202 13.46 -9.70 28.11
N ARG A 203 12.91 -10.76 28.73
CA ARG A 203 13.65 -11.61 29.69
C ARG A 203 14.28 -12.85 29.07
N ASN A 204 13.81 -13.28 27.90
CA ASN A 204 14.09 -14.60 27.34
C ASN A 204 14.83 -14.57 26.00
N VAL A 205 15.22 -13.38 25.51
CA VAL A 205 15.81 -13.13 24.18
C VAL A 205 17.11 -12.32 24.30
#